data_AF-A0A972YAM6-F1
#
_entry.id   AF-A0A972YAM6-F1
#
_cell.length_a   1.000
_cell.length_b   1.000
_cell.length_c   1.000
_cell.angle_alpha   90.00
_cell.angle_beta   90.00
_cell.angle_gamma   90.00
#
_symmetry.space_group_name_H-M   'P 1'
#
loop_
_entity.id
_entity.type
_entity.pdbx_description
1 polymer ?
#
loop_
_entity_poly.entity_id
_entity_poly.type
_entity_poly.pdbx_seq_one_letter_code
_entity_poly.pdbx_strand_id
1 'polypeptide(L)'
;MSAEYLLNYWIPCILMGAGIALDVVLATIVQFNDDRLNFRNWTLPVTATHIIFPATGYYLFFLGGSNGGLFLVILGALGALVLGLFLYELICEWIDQEPVFGIANATLSRVEKLLNISAEEVIEKNSRQELLTDRERVVLILAVSWDALFSGPAKSAQAEAGQWSQTEVIYSFVIAGLVVAVAAQIAMLLRSRLGKQSTEDSRVDLVNRTMLGRYLEVTIIGAFGIMSLWNVGYWILGTPSLWICLVLSGYLFGLVFYRFKDKIIESVERDFGFER
;
A
#
# COMPACT_ATOMS: atom_id res chain seq x y z
N MET A 1 25.24 -24.49 -1.05
CA MET A 1 24.20 -23.92 -1.93
C MET A 1 24.77 -23.87 -3.34
N SER A 2 24.11 -24.48 -4.33
CA SER A 2 24.55 -24.40 -5.73
C SER A 2 24.22 -23.03 -6.32
N ALA A 3 24.96 -22.60 -7.35
CA ALA A 3 24.68 -21.36 -8.07
C ALA A 3 23.27 -21.38 -8.70
N GLU A 4 22.84 -22.55 -9.17
CA GLU A 4 21.49 -22.79 -9.69
C GLU A 4 20.41 -22.53 -8.64
N TYR A 5 20.60 -23.01 -7.41
CA TYR A 5 19.65 -22.76 -6.32
C TYR A 5 19.56 -21.27 -5.94
N LEU A 6 20.70 -20.57 -5.97
CA LEU A 6 20.73 -19.12 -5.74
C LEU A 6 19.91 -18.36 -6.82
N LEU A 7 20.10 -18.72 -8.09
CA LEU A 7 19.46 -18.08 -9.24
C LEU A 7 17.97 -18.42 -9.37
N ASN A 8 17.58 -19.67 -9.08
CA ASN A 8 16.22 -20.14 -9.32
C ASN A 8 15.28 -19.93 -8.13
N TYR A 9 15.81 -19.76 -6.91
CA TYR A 9 15.00 -19.62 -5.71
C TYR A 9 15.25 -18.29 -4.98
N TRP A 10 16.47 -18.07 -4.48
CA TRP A 10 16.77 -16.92 -3.62
C TRP A 10 16.62 -15.57 -4.33
N ILE A 11 17.21 -15.42 -5.51
CA ILE A 11 17.16 -14.15 -6.25
C ILE A 11 15.72 -13.77 -6.61
N PRO A 12 14.89 -14.66 -7.19
CA PRO A 12 13.48 -14.36 -7.46
C PRO A 12 12.69 -13.99 -6.20
N CYS A 13 12.93 -14.66 -5.07
CA CYS A 13 12.28 -14.33 -3.80
C CYS A 13 12.64 -12.92 -3.32
N ILE A 14 13.92 -12.56 -3.39
CA ILE A 14 14.41 -11.23 -2.98
C ILE A 14 13.88 -10.15 -3.93
N LEU A 15 13.95 -10.37 -5.24
CA LEU A 15 13.49 -9.41 -6.24
C LEU A 15 11.98 -9.19 -6.15
N MET A 16 11.21 -10.25 -5.93
CA MET A 16 9.78 -10.12 -5.70
C MET A 16 9.50 -9.35 -4.41
N GLY A 17 10.17 -9.71 -3.31
CA GLY A 17 10.07 -9.00 -2.04
C GLY A 17 10.41 -7.51 -2.17
N ALA A 18 11.42 -7.18 -2.96
CA ALA A 18 11.80 -5.80 -3.25
C ALA A 18 10.73 -5.07 -4.10
N GLY A 19 10.14 -5.77 -5.07
CA GLY A 19 9.05 -5.24 -5.89
C GLY A 19 7.84 -4.84 -5.05
N ILE A 20 7.35 -5.73 -4.18
CA ILE A 20 6.23 -5.47 -3.27
C ILE A 20 6.62 -4.63 -2.04
N ALA A 21 7.89 -4.25 -1.89
CA ALA A 21 8.32 -3.36 -0.82
C ALA A 21 8.35 -1.89 -1.26
N LEU A 22 8.23 -1.62 -2.56
CA LEU A 22 8.39 -0.29 -3.11
C LEU A 22 7.27 0.65 -2.64
N ASP A 23 6.03 0.18 -2.68
CA ASP A 23 4.86 0.87 -2.17
C ASP A 23 4.95 1.12 -0.65
N VAL A 24 5.43 0.14 0.12
CA VAL A 24 5.71 0.28 1.56
C VAL A 24 6.74 1.37 1.81
N VAL A 25 7.84 1.39 1.06
CA VAL A 25 8.88 2.41 1.17
C VAL A 25 8.31 3.80 0.91
N LEU A 26 7.52 3.94 -0.16
CA LEU A 26 6.89 5.20 -0.53
C LEU A 26 5.89 5.66 0.52
N ALA A 27 4.97 4.79 0.94
CA ALA A 27 4.01 5.05 2.01
C ALA A 27 4.70 5.47 3.32
N THR A 28 5.82 4.81 3.66
CA THR A 28 6.61 5.16 4.85
C THR A 28 7.27 6.54 4.72
N ILE A 29 7.79 6.87 3.54
CA ILE A 29 8.47 8.15 3.29
C ILE A 29 7.47 9.31 3.22
N VAL A 30 6.29 9.11 2.64
CA VAL A 30 5.24 10.14 2.58
C VAL A 30 4.79 10.54 3.98
N GLN A 31 4.78 9.60 4.91
CA GLN A 31 4.49 9.86 6.32
C GLN A 31 5.68 10.47 7.09
N PHE A 32 6.49 11.32 6.45
CA PHE A 32 7.74 11.78 7.06
C PHE A 32 7.57 12.54 8.36
N ASN A 33 6.41 13.15 8.55
CA ASN A 33 6.10 13.97 9.72
C ASN A 33 5.33 13.24 10.84
N ASP A 34 4.95 11.96 10.68
CA ASP A 34 4.21 11.21 11.72
C ASP A 34 5.15 10.48 12.70
N ASP A 35 5.63 11.18 13.74
CA ASP A 35 6.57 10.62 14.74
C ASP A 35 6.07 9.39 15.50
N ARG A 36 4.80 9.00 15.33
CA ARG A 36 4.24 7.81 15.98
C ARG A 36 4.60 6.52 15.26
N LEU A 37 4.96 6.55 13.97
CA LEU A 37 5.36 5.34 13.23
C LEU A 37 6.59 4.70 13.85
N ASN A 38 6.46 3.46 14.27
CA ASN A 38 7.49 2.66 14.88
C ASN A 38 7.38 1.20 14.39
N PHE A 39 8.30 0.35 14.84
CA PHE A 39 8.31 -1.06 14.44
C PHE A 39 6.98 -1.77 14.73
N ARG A 40 6.33 -1.50 15.87
CA ARG A 40 5.15 -2.25 16.31
C ARG A 40 3.87 -1.86 15.57
N ASN A 41 3.69 -0.58 15.29
CA ASN A 41 2.46 -0.07 14.66
C ASN A 41 2.57 0.10 13.14
N TRP A 42 3.76 -0.06 12.55
CA TRP A 42 3.96 0.05 11.11
C TRP A 42 4.65 -1.18 10.53
N THR A 43 5.91 -1.42 10.88
CA THR A 43 6.69 -2.49 10.22
C THR A 43 6.11 -3.87 10.48
N LEU A 44 5.77 -4.19 11.72
CA LEU A 44 5.21 -5.49 12.06
C LEU A 44 3.89 -5.78 11.32
N PRO A 45 2.85 -4.92 11.35
CA PRO A 45 1.62 -5.19 10.62
C PRO A 45 1.82 -5.23 9.10
N VAL A 46 2.62 -4.31 8.53
CA VAL A 46 2.94 -4.34 7.09
C VAL A 46 3.68 -5.61 6.69
N THR A 47 4.68 -6.04 7.45
CA THR A 47 5.38 -7.29 7.19
C THR A 47 4.44 -8.49 7.28
N ALA A 48 3.57 -8.53 8.30
CA ALA A 48 2.62 -9.62 8.47
C ALA A 48 1.66 -9.73 7.27
N THR A 49 1.10 -8.62 6.81
CA THR A 49 0.23 -8.62 5.63
C THR A 49 0.99 -8.98 4.36
N HIS A 50 2.25 -8.57 4.20
CA HIS A 50 3.09 -8.94 3.06
C HIS A 50 3.65 -10.37 3.11
N ILE A 51 3.36 -11.12 4.17
CA ILE A 51 3.54 -12.58 4.21
C ILE A 51 2.20 -13.25 3.89
N ILE A 52 1.14 -12.86 4.60
CA ILE A 52 -0.16 -13.52 4.57
C ILE A 52 -0.87 -13.28 3.23
N PHE A 53 -0.83 -12.06 2.70
CA PHE A 53 -1.60 -11.71 1.51
C PHE A 53 -1.00 -12.33 0.25
N PRO A 54 0.31 -12.25 -0.05
CA PRO A 54 0.88 -13.00 -1.17
C PRO A 54 0.64 -14.51 -1.08
N ALA A 55 0.71 -15.09 0.13
CA ALA A 55 0.39 -16.49 0.34
C ALA A 55 -1.06 -16.80 0.01
N THR A 56 -1.99 -15.98 0.51
CA THR A 56 -3.43 -16.11 0.23
C THR A 56 -3.70 -15.98 -1.27
N GLY A 57 -3.13 -14.96 -1.92
CA GLY A 57 -3.27 -14.73 -3.36
C GLY A 57 -2.71 -15.89 -4.18
N TYR A 58 -1.56 -16.44 -3.80
CA TYR A 58 -0.97 -17.63 -4.43
C TYR A 58 -1.92 -18.83 -4.32
N TYR A 59 -2.42 -19.15 -3.12
CA TYR A 59 -3.29 -20.32 -2.95
C TYR A 59 -4.65 -20.12 -3.63
N LEU A 60 -5.20 -18.90 -3.63
CA LEU A 60 -6.39 -18.58 -4.40
C LEU A 60 -6.17 -18.80 -5.90
N PHE A 61 -5.04 -18.35 -6.43
CA PHE A 61 -4.68 -18.56 -7.83
C PHE A 61 -4.46 -20.04 -8.16
N PHE A 62 -3.72 -20.76 -7.31
CA PHE A 62 -3.45 -22.18 -7.46
C PHE A 62 -4.74 -23.01 -7.43
N LEU A 63 -5.66 -22.73 -6.50
CA LEU A 63 -6.97 -23.39 -6.41
C LEU A 63 -7.90 -23.00 -7.57
N GLY A 64 -7.77 -21.78 -8.10
CA GLY A 64 -8.53 -21.31 -9.27
C GLY A 64 -8.18 -22.02 -10.58
N GLY A 65 -7.05 -22.74 -10.62
CA GLY A 65 -6.60 -23.52 -11.76
C GLY A 65 -6.09 -22.69 -12.94
N SER A 66 -5.20 -23.28 -13.75
CA SER A 66 -4.63 -22.66 -14.97
C SER A 66 -5.65 -22.31 -16.07
N ASN A 67 -6.88 -22.79 -15.95
CA ASN A 67 -8.00 -22.49 -16.87
C ASN A 67 -8.89 -21.32 -16.40
N GLY A 68 -8.55 -20.66 -15.28
CA GLY A 68 -9.38 -19.68 -14.61
C GLY A 68 -9.37 -18.28 -15.23
N GLY A 69 -9.53 -18.13 -16.55
CA GLY A 69 -9.61 -16.80 -17.18
C GLY A 69 -10.69 -15.92 -16.52
N LEU A 70 -11.86 -16.50 -16.20
CA LEU A 70 -12.92 -15.81 -15.47
C LEU A 70 -12.54 -15.52 -14.00
N PHE A 71 -11.80 -16.42 -13.35
CA PHE A 71 -11.37 -16.23 -11.96
C PHE A 71 -10.36 -15.08 -11.85
N LEU A 72 -9.40 -15.01 -12.78
CA LEU A 72 -8.47 -13.89 -12.92
C LEU A 72 -9.18 -12.56 -13.17
N VAL A 73 -10.22 -12.57 -14.01
CA VAL A 73 -11.08 -11.41 -14.25
C VAL A 73 -11.77 -10.96 -12.97
N ILE A 74 -12.36 -11.90 -12.22
CA ILE A 74 -13.04 -11.58 -10.97
C ILE A 74 -12.03 -11.00 -9.96
N LEU A 75 -10.85 -11.61 -9.82
CA LEU A 75 -9.81 -11.11 -8.93
C LEU A 75 -9.32 -9.73 -9.35
N GLY A 76 -9.06 -9.50 -10.64
CA GLY A 76 -8.67 -8.18 -11.16
C GLY A 76 -9.76 -7.12 -10.93
N ALA A 77 -11.03 -7.46 -11.18
CA ALA A 77 -12.14 -6.56 -10.95
C ALA A 77 -12.31 -6.22 -9.45
N LEU A 78 -12.16 -7.23 -8.57
CA LEU A 78 -12.20 -7.03 -7.12
C LEU A 78 -11.02 -6.17 -6.64
N GLY A 79 -9.81 -6.42 -7.16
CA GLY A 79 -8.63 -5.63 -6.82
C GLY A 79 -8.77 -4.17 -7.23
N ALA A 80 -9.21 -3.94 -8.48
CA ALA A 80 -9.53 -2.62 -8.97
C ALA A 80 -10.61 -1.91 -8.14
N LEU A 81 -11.68 -2.62 -7.77
CA LEU A 81 -12.76 -2.07 -6.97
C LEU A 81 -12.25 -1.63 -5.59
N VAL A 82 -11.50 -2.50 -4.90
CA VAL A 82 -11.01 -2.15 -3.55
C VAL A 82 -9.96 -1.04 -3.61
N LEU A 83 -9.03 -1.07 -4.57
CA LEU A 83 -8.06 0.02 -4.76
C LEU A 83 -8.79 1.34 -5.10
N GLY A 84 -9.84 1.29 -5.93
CA GLY A 84 -10.65 2.46 -6.26
C GLY A 84 -11.40 3.02 -5.05
N LEU A 85 -11.98 2.16 -4.21
CA LEU A 85 -12.62 2.58 -2.97
C LEU A 85 -11.62 3.17 -1.98
N PHE A 86 -10.43 2.60 -1.88
CA PHE A 86 -9.34 3.15 -1.07
C PHE A 86 -8.92 4.54 -1.55
N LEU A 87 -8.64 4.71 -2.86
CA LEU A 87 -8.25 5.99 -3.44
C LEU A 87 -9.35 7.04 -3.23
N TYR A 88 -10.62 6.63 -3.28
CA TYR A 88 -11.76 7.47 -2.96
C TYR A 88 -11.74 7.93 -1.49
N GLU A 89 -11.51 7.02 -0.53
CA GLU A 89 -11.42 7.39 0.89
C GLU A 89 -10.27 8.34 1.17
N LEU A 90 -9.09 8.05 0.59
CA LEU A 90 -7.90 8.89 0.73
C LEU A 90 -8.12 10.30 0.17
N ILE A 91 -8.77 10.41 -0.99
CA ILE A 91 -9.14 11.73 -1.55
C ILE A 91 -10.13 12.45 -0.64
N CYS A 92 -11.16 11.75 -0.14
CA CYS A 92 -12.18 12.36 0.74
C CYS A 92 -11.54 12.94 2.00
N GLU A 93 -10.62 12.20 2.61
CA GLU A 93 -9.85 12.64 3.77
C GLU A 93 -9.05 13.92 3.47
N TRP A 94 -8.31 13.97 2.36
CA TRP A 94 -7.54 15.15 1.97
C TRP A 94 -8.38 16.41 1.69
N ILE A 95 -9.67 16.25 1.41
CA ILE A 95 -10.58 17.37 1.17
C ILE A 95 -11.57 17.59 2.33
N ASP A 96 -11.31 16.96 3.48
CA ASP A 96 -12.15 17.01 4.69
C ASP A 96 -13.62 16.65 4.42
N GLN A 97 -13.84 15.55 3.72
CA GLN A 97 -15.16 14.99 3.46
C GLN A 97 -15.29 13.60 4.10
N GLU A 98 -16.46 13.29 4.65
CA GLU A 98 -16.74 11.94 5.13
C GLU A 98 -17.00 11.00 3.94
N PRO A 99 -16.27 9.87 3.83
CA PRO A 99 -16.48 8.92 2.76
C PRO A 99 -17.81 8.18 2.93
N VAL A 100 -18.50 7.92 1.81
CA VAL A 100 -19.80 7.23 1.83
C VAL A 100 -19.67 5.76 2.26
N PHE A 101 -18.60 5.07 1.88
CA PHE A 101 -18.44 3.62 2.09
C PHE A 101 -17.77 3.25 3.43
N GLY A 102 -16.93 4.13 3.99
CA GLY A 102 -16.37 3.99 5.35
C GLY A 102 -15.66 2.67 5.65
N ILE A 103 -14.94 2.10 4.68
CA ILE A 103 -14.20 0.84 4.75
C ILE A 103 -13.17 0.89 5.87
N ALA A 104 -12.43 2.00 5.97
CA ALA A 104 -11.54 2.30 7.08
C ALA A 104 -12.21 2.04 8.44
N ASN A 105 -13.38 2.65 8.65
CA ASN A 105 -14.10 2.64 9.92
C ASN A 105 -14.63 1.25 10.26
N ALA A 106 -15.18 0.56 9.26
CA ALA A 106 -15.66 -0.81 9.40
C ALA A 106 -14.52 -1.78 9.74
N THR A 107 -13.34 -1.57 9.16
CA THR A 107 -12.17 -2.42 9.41
C THR A 107 -11.57 -2.15 10.77
N LEU A 108 -11.39 -0.88 11.13
CA LEU A 108 -10.87 -0.47 12.44
C LEU A 108 -11.74 -1.03 13.57
N SER A 109 -13.06 -0.86 13.47
CA SER A 109 -14.02 -1.39 14.46
C SER A 109 -13.94 -2.91 14.62
N ARG A 110 -13.67 -3.65 13.53
CA ARG A 110 -13.50 -5.11 13.59
C ARG A 110 -12.15 -5.50 14.20
N VAL A 111 -11.08 -4.78 13.88
CA VAL A 111 -9.75 -5.02 14.44
C VAL A 111 -9.74 -4.73 15.95
N GLU A 112 -10.33 -3.62 16.38
CA GLU A 112 -10.50 -3.28 17.80
C GLU A 112 -11.24 -4.38 18.56
N LYS A 113 -12.36 -4.86 17.98
CA LYS A 113 -13.15 -5.96 18.55
C LYS A 113 -12.37 -7.27 18.61
N LEU A 114 -11.56 -7.58 17.60
CA LEU A 114 -10.74 -8.80 17.56
C LEU A 114 -9.57 -8.77 18.54
N LEU A 115 -8.94 -7.61 18.72
CA LEU A 115 -7.82 -7.42 19.64
C LEU A 115 -8.27 -7.23 21.09
N ASN A 116 -9.58 -7.20 21.36
CA ASN A 116 -10.18 -6.96 22.67
C ASN A 116 -9.62 -5.70 23.35
N ILE A 117 -9.24 -4.72 22.55
CA ILE A 117 -8.82 -3.41 23.02
C ILE A 117 -10.13 -2.71 23.36
N SER A 118 -10.43 -2.55 24.65
CA SER A 118 -11.68 -1.93 25.08
C SER A 118 -11.76 -0.52 24.48
N ALA A 119 -12.78 -0.27 23.66
CA ALA A 119 -13.02 1.05 23.08
C ALA A 119 -13.17 2.13 24.17
N GLU A 120 -13.53 1.74 25.40
CA GLU A 120 -13.61 2.63 26.56
C GLU A 120 -12.25 3.20 26.99
N GLU A 121 -11.13 2.47 26.86
CA GLU A 121 -9.79 3.02 27.17
C GLU A 121 -9.21 3.93 26.06
N VAL A 122 -9.63 3.72 24.81
CA VAL A 122 -9.15 4.52 23.64
C VAL A 122 -9.96 5.81 23.47
N ILE A 123 -11.25 5.78 23.80
CA ILE A 123 -12.14 6.95 23.68
C ILE A 123 -11.89 7.97 24.80
N GLU A 124 -11.46 7.56 25.99
CA GLU A 124 -11.30 8.48 27.14
C GLU A 124 -10.04 9.38 27.06
N LYS A 125 -9.10 9.12 26.12
CA LYS A 125 -7.82 9.85 26.11
C LYS A 125 -7.44 10.62 24.84
N ASN A 126 -8.13 10.43 23.72
CA ASN A 126 -7.57 10.86 22.45
C ASN A 126 -8.39 11.95 21.75
N SER A 127 -7.79 13.13 21.68
CA SER A 127 -8.14 14.22 20.76
C SER A 127 -8.51 13.64 19.39
N ARG A 128 -9.59 14.13 18.77
CA ARG A 128 -10.07 13.73 17.42
C ARG A 128 -8.94 13.52 16.40
N GLN A 129 -7.87 14.29 16.51
CA GLN A 129 -6.62 14.18 15.75
C GLN A 129 -5.94 12.81 15.84
N GLU A 130 -5.79 12.19 17.02
CA GLU A 130 -5.06 10.91 17.13
C GLU A 130 -5.80 9.75 16.48
N LEU A 131 -7.13 9.76 16.61
CA LEU A 131 -8.00 8.74 16.05
C LEU A 131 -8.05 8.80 14.51
N LEU A 132 -7.91 10.01 13.94
CA LEU A 132 -7.74 10.20 12.51
C LEU A 132 -6.39 9.62 12.04
N THR A 133 -5.29 9.88 12.76
CA THR A 133 -3.97 9.31 12.43
C THR A 133 -3.90 7.78 12.53
N ASP A 134 -4.63 7.16 13.46
CA ASP A 134 -4.73 5.69 13.52
C ASP A 134 -5.51 5.11 12.33
N ARG A 135 -6.59 5.79 11.90
CA ARG A 135 -7.36 5.42 10.71
C ARG A 135 -6.52 5.51 9.44
N GLU A 136 -5.86 6.65 9.23
CA GLU A 136 -4.94 6.87 8.11
C GLU A 136 -3.92 5.74 8.00
N ARG A 137 -3.30 5.35 9.13
CA ARG A 137 -2.31 4.27 9.15
C ARG A 137 -2.91 2.92 8.79
N VAL A 138 -4.07 2.54 9.35
CA VAL A 138 -4.70 1.26 9.01
C VAL A 138 -5.11 1.22 7.54
N VAL A 139 -5.69 2.31 7.05
CA VAL A 139 -6.08 2.51 5.64
C VAL A 139 -4.85 2.35 4.76
N LEU A 140 -3.77 3.04 5.08
CA LEU A 140 -2.52 2.99 4.34
C LEU A 140 -1.89 1.59 4.34
N ILE A 141 -1.80 0.94 5.50
CA ILE A 141 -1.31 -0.45 5.62
C ILE A 141 -2.13 -1.37 4.71
N LEU A 142 -3.46 -1.27 4.76
CA LEU A 142 -4.32 -2.10 3.94
C LEU A 142 -4.13 -1.84 2.45
N ALA A 143 -3.96 -0.58 2.03
CA ALA A 143 -3.72 -0.25 0.63
C ALA A 143 -2.43 -0.85 0.09
N VAL A 144 -1.30 -0.62 0.76
CA VAL A 144 -0.01 -1.18 0.31
C VAL A 144 -0.06 -2.71 0.36
N SER A 145 -0.70 -3.26 1.39
CA SER A 145 -0.86 -4.72 1.50
C SER A 145 -1.70 -5.32 0.38
N TRP A 146 -2.63 -4.57 -0.20
CA TRP A 146 -3.54 -5.13 -1.19
C TRP A 146 -2.86 -5.43 -2.51
N ASP A 147 -1.86 -4.65 -2.91
CA ASP A 147 -0.99 -5.00 -4.03
C ASP A 147 -0.29 -6.35 -3.80
N ALA A 148 0.15 -6.60 -2.57
CA ALA A 148 0.77 -7.85 -2.18
C ALA A 148 -0.16 -9.07 -2.36
N LEU A 149 -1.48 -8.96 -2.13
CA LEU A 149 -2.43 -10.05 -2.44
C LEU A 149 -2.40 -10.38 -3.93
N PHE A 150 -2.44 -9.36 -4.79
CA PHE A 150 -2.49 -9.53 -6.23
C PHE A 150 -1.14 -9.92 -6.85
N SER A 151 -0.06 -9.97 -6.06
CA SER A 151 1.22 -10.56 -6.46
C SER A 151 1.21 -12.10 -6.53
N GLY A 152 0.15 -12.76 -6.03
CA GLY A 152 -0.01 -14.21 -6.03
C GLY A 152 0.23 -14.93 -7.37
N PRO A 153 -0.31 -14.45 -8.51
CA PRO A 153 -0.04 -15.04 -9.83
C PRO A 153 1.44 -14.96 -10.23
N ALA A 154 2.12 -13.84 -9.93
CA ALA A 154 3.55 -13.70 -10.18
C ALA A 154 4.36 -14.72 -9.36
N LYS A 155 3.96 -14.95 -8.10
CA LYS A 155 4.55 -16.01 -7.27
C LYS A 155 4.34 -17.39 -7.86
N SER A 156 3.13 -17.66 -8.36
CA SER A 156 2.80 -18.93 -8.98
C SER A 156 3.68 -19.21 -10.19
N ALA A 157 3.86 -18.21 -11.06
CA ALA A 157 4.75 -18.33 -12.22
C ALA A 157 6.21 -18.57 -11.82
N GLN A 158 6.70 -17.91 -10.76
CA GLN A 158 8.06 -18.15 -10.23
C GLN A 158 8.22 -19.57 -9.68
N ALA A 159 7.25 -20.04 -8.90
CA ALA A 159 7.27 -21.38 -8.32
C ALA A 159 7.23 -22.47 -9.38
N GLU A 160 6.44 -22.29 -10.44
CA GLU A 160 6.36 -23.21 -11.57
C GLU A 160 7.65 -23.19 -12.40
N ALA A 161 8.16 -22.01 -12.75
CA ALA A 161 9.38 -21.86 -13.54
C ALA A 161 10.63 -22.40 -12.81
N GLY A 162 10.70 -22.17 -11.49
CA GLY A 162 11.80 -22.65 -10.64
C GLY A 162 11.63 -24.07 -10.14
N GLN A 163 10.52 -24.74 -10.46
CA GLN A 163 10.15 -26.08 -9.97
C GLN A 163 10.22 -26.20 -8.44
N TRP A 164 9.72 -25.18 -7.73
CA TRP A 164 9.79 -25.11 -6.27
C TRP A 164 8.88 -26.17 -5.64
N SER A 165 9.40 -26.81 -4.60
CA SER A 165 8.59 -27.62 -3.69
C SER A 165 7.59 -26.77 -2.91
N GLN A 166 6.56 -27.40 -2.35
CA GLN A 166 5.57 -26.72 -1.51
C GLN A 166 6.21 -26.01 -0.30
N THR A 167 7.24 -26.63 0.28
CA THR A 167 8.00 -26.05 1.40
C THR A 167 8.74 -24.78 0.99
N GLU A 168 9.35 -24.79 -0.20
CA GLU A 168 10.02 -23.62 -0.77
C GLU A 168 9.03 -22.49 -1.06
N VAL A 169 7.85 -22.80 -1.59
CA VAL A 169 6.79 -21.81 -1.77
C VAL A 169 6.42 -21.16 -0.42
N ILE A 170 6.22 -21.93 0.65
CA ILE A 170 5.88 -21.36 1.96
C ILE A 170 7.01 -20.45 2.48
N TYR A 171 8.26 -20.92 2.45
CA TYR A 171 9.40 -20.12 2.93
C TYR A 171 9.65 -18.87 2.08
N SER A 172 9.33 -18.92 0.79
CA SER A 172 9.50 -17.79 -0.11
C SER A 172 8.62 -16.59 0.26
N PHE A 173 7.48 -16.78 0.93
CA PHE A 173 6.66 -15.69 1.47
C PHE A 173 7.31 -15.06 2.70
N VAL A 174 7.90 -15.87 3.57
CA VAL A 174 8.66 -15.37 4.73
C VAL A 174 9.86 -14.56 4.28
N ILE A 175 10.60 -15.04 3.27
CA ILE A 175 11.73 -14.30 2.69
C ILE A 175 11.27 -12.95 2.12
N ALA A 176 10.18 -12.93 1.34
CA ALA A 176 9.63 -11.68 0.81
C ALA A 176 9.20 -10.71 1.92
N GLY A 177 8.51 -11.21 2.96
CA GLY A 177 8.14 -10.42 4.12
C GLY A 177 9.33 -9.84 4.89
N LEU A 178 10.42 -10.60 5.03
CA LEU A 178 11.66 -10.10 5.63
C LEU A 178 12.30 -8.99 4.80
N VAL A 179 12.28 -9.10 3.46
CA VAL A 179 12.74 -8.03 2.57
C VAL A 179 11.89 -6.77 2.76
N VAL A 180 10.57 -6.91 2.83
CA VAL A 180 9.64 -5.80 3.13
C VAL A 180 9.94 -5.19 4.49
N ALA A 181 10.19 -6.00 5.52
CA ALA A 181 10.54 -5.52 6.86
C ALA A 181 11.82 -4.65 6.84
N VAL A 182 12.86 -5.14 6.16
CA VAL A 182 14.13 -4.41 6.00
C VAL A 182 13.92 -3.11 5.23
N ALA A 183 13.17 -3.16 4.12
CA ALA A 183 12.86 -1.99 3.32
C ALA A 183 12.07 -0.93 4.11
N ALA A 184 11.07 -1.35 4.89
CA ALA A 184 10.30 -0.47 5.77
C ALA A 184 11.20 0.18 6.83
N GLN A 185 12.13 -0.57 7.43
CA GLN A 185 13.07 -0.02 8.41
C GLN A 185 14.05 0.97 7.78
N ILE A 186 14.57 0.68 6.59
CA ILE A 186 15.40 1.63 5.84
C ILE A 186 14.60 2.89 5.51
N ALA A 187 13.35 2.74 5.06
CA ALA A 187 12.47 3.86 4.78
C ALA A 187 12.20 4.70 6.04
N MET A 188 11.96 4.08 7.21
CA MET A 188 11.83 4.80 8.48
C MET A 188 13.10 5.58 8.86
N LEU A 189 14.29 5.03 8.60
CA LEU A 189 15.54 5.74 8.82
C LEU A 189 15.67 6.95 7.88
N LEU A 190 15.38 6.79 6.59
CA LEU A 190 15.37 7.90 5.62
C LEU A 190 14.36 8.97 6.02
N ARG A 191 13.18 8.52 6.41
CA ARG A 191 12.08 9.34 6.90
C ARG A 191 12.49 10.21 8.09
N SER A 192 13.10 9.63 9.12
CA SER A 192 13.57 10.39 10.30
C SER A 192 14.62 11.46 9.96
N ARG A 193 15.36 11.29 8.86
CA ARG A 193 16.27 12.33 8.35
C ARG A 193 15.52 13.44 7.63
N LEU A 194 14.51 13.08 6.84
CA LEU A 194 13.64 14.05 6.15
C LEU A 194 12.82 14.89 7.15
N GLY A 195 12.31 14.27 8.22
CA GLY A 195 11.58 14.97 9.29
C GLY A 195 12.42 16.03 10.01
N LYS A 196 13.72 15.75 10.25
CA LYS A 196 14.65 16.75 10.84
C LYS A 196 14.95 17.93 9.92
N GLN A 197 14.96 17.71 8.60
CA GLN A 197 15.11 18.81 7.64
C GLN A 197 13.81 19.64 7.56
N SER A 198 12.66 18.98 7.66
CA SER A 198 11.34 19.61 7.69
C SER A 198 11.17 20.62 8.84
N THR A 199 11.77 20.39 10.01
CA THR A 199 11.74 21.38 11.11
C THR A 199 12.50 22.67 10.83
N GLU A 200 13.38 22.69 9.81
CA GLU A 200 14.11 23.88 9.37
C GLU A 200 13.48 24.52 8.11
N ASP A 201 12.56 23.83 7.45
CA ASP A 201 11.95 24.28 6.20
C ASP A 201 10.89 25.37 6.41
N SER A 202 10.69 26.20 5.38
CA SER A 202 9.62 27.19 5.37
C SER A 202 8.25 26.51 5.28
N ARG A 203 7.18 27.16 5.79
CA ARG A 203 5.78 26.71 5.65
C ARG A 203 5.44 26.27 4.21
N VAL A 204 5.91 27.04 3.23
CA VAL A 204 5.62 26.80 1.81
C VAL A 204 6.31 25.52 1.31
N ASP A 205 7.55 25.28 1.71
CA ASP A 205 8.30 24.09 1.31
C ASP A 205 7.67 22.81 1.90
N LEU A 206 7.23 22.89 3.14
CA LEU A 206 6.63 21.76 3.85
C LEU A 206 5.29 21.34 3.23
N VAL A 207 4.44 22.32 2.92
CA VAL A 207 3.17 22.08 2.20
C VAL A 207 3.45 21.48 0.82
N ASN A 208 4.39 22.04 0.05
CA ASN A 208 4.70 21.55 -1.30
C ASN A 208 5.24 20.12 -1.30
N ARG A 209 6.12 19.76 -0.36
CA ARG A 209 6.66 18.40 -0.24
C ARG A 209 5.58 17.39 0.16
N THR A 210 4.70 17.77 1.08
CA THR A 210 3.58 16.92 1.50
C THR A 210 2.60 16.70 0.34
N MET A 211 2.28 17.77 -0.39
CA MET A 211 1.46 17.70 -1.61
C MET A 211 2.07 16.77 -2.67
N LEU A 212 3.38 16.89 -2.91
CA LEU A 212 4.09 16.03 -3.85
C LEU A 212 4.06 14.56 -3.40
N GLY A 213 4.28 14.31 -2.10
CA GLY A 213 4.20 12.97 -1.51
C GLY A 213 2.84 12.33 -1.72
N ARG A 214 1.77 13.03 -1.32
CA ARG A 214 0.38 12.62 -1.53
C ARG A 214 0.11 12.33 -3.02
N TYR A 215 0.54 13.22 -3.92
CA TYR A 215 0.36 13.03 -5.37
C TYR A 215 1.08 11.78 -5.91
N LEU A 216 2.33 11.55 -5.51
CA LEU A 216 3.10 10.37 -5.92
C LEU A 216 2.47 9.09 -5.41
N GLU A 217 1.97 9.10 -4.17
CA GLU A 217 1.28 7.97 -3.55
C GLU A 217 0.05 7.54 -4.37
N VAL A 218 -0.91 8.45 -4.60
CA VAL A 218 -2.11 8.09 -5.40
C VAL A 218 -1.78 7.76 -6.85
N THR A 219 -0.73 8.37 -7.41
CA THR A 219 -0.27 8.04 -8.76
C THR A 219 0.16 6.58 -8.83
N ILE A 220 0.92 6.11 -7.84
CA ILE A 220 1.46 4.75 -7.82
C ILE A 220 0.37 3.73 -7.49
N ILE A 221 -0.41 3.96 -6.44
CA ILE A 221 -1.54 3.09 -6.06
C ILE A 221 -2.58 3.04 -7.20
N GLY A 222 -2.88 4.18 -7.81
CA GLY A 222 -3.78 4.27 -8.95
C GLY A 222 -3.26 3.55 -10.20
N ALA A 223 -1.94 3.51 -10.41
CA ALA A 223 -1.35 2.77 -11.52
C ALA A 223 -1.56 1.25 -11.34
N PHE A 224 -1.46 0.74 -10.12
CA PHE A 224 -1.81 -0.65 -9.81
C PHE A 224 -3.31 -0.91 -9.96
N GLY A 225 -4.17 0.03 -9.59
CA GLY A 225 -5.62 -0.04 -9.85
C GLY A 225 -5.94 -0.14 -11.35
N ILE A 226 -5.32 0.72 -12.17
CA ILE A 226 -5.46 0.68 -13.64
C ILE A 226 -4.90 -0.62 -14.21
N MET A 227 -3.75 -1.08 -13.72
CA MET A 227 -3.16 -2.35 -14.15
C MET A 227 -4.08 -3.54 -13.82
N SER A 228 -4.71 -3.53 -12.66
CA SER A 228 -5.68 -4.55 -12.25
C SER A 228 -6.91 -4.57 -13.17
N LEU A 229 -7.45 -3.39 -13.53
CA LEU A 229 -8.50 -3.26 -14.55
C LEU A 229 -8.04 -3.70 -15.94
N TRP A 230 -6.80 -3.38 -16.33
CA TRP A 230 -6.26 -3.78 -17.62
C TRP A 230 -6.16 -5.31 -17.72
N ASN A 231 -5.75 -5.97 -16.64
CA ASN A 231 -5.69 -7.43 -16.56
C ASN A 231 -7.08 -8.09 -16.71
N VAL A 232 -8.16 -7.41 -16.30
CA VAL A 232 -9.53 -7.84 -16.61
C VAL A 232 -9.76 -7.88 -18.12
N GLY A 233 -9.16 -6.99 -18.90
CA GLY A 233 -9.29 -6.94 -20.36
C GLY A 233 -8.10 -7.52 -21.14
N TYR A 234 -7.23 -8.31 -20.50
CA TYR A 234 -5.95 -8.75 -21.08
C TYR A 234 -6.08 -9.38 -22.49
N TRP A 235 -7.15 -10.13 -22.77
CA TRP A 235 -7.37 -10.74 -24.08
C TRP A 235 -7.64 -9.73 -25.21
N ILE A 236 -8.09 -8.51 -24.89
CA ILE A 236 -8.30 -7.42 -25.86
C ILE A 236 -7.11 -6.45 -25.84
N LEU A 237 -6.63 -6.10 -24.64
CA LEU A 237 -5.69 -5.00 -24.43
C LEU A 237 -4.21 -5.45 -24.37
N GLY A 238 -3.94 -6.75 -24.34
CA GLY A 238 -2.60 -7.30 -24.17
C GLY A 238 -2.04 -7.11 -22.77
N THR A 239 -0.73 -7.36 -22.61
CA THR A 239 -0.03 -7.21 -21.32
C THR A 239 0.04 -5.75 -20.89
N PRO A 240 -0.40 -5.38 -19.68
CA PRO A 240 -0.29 -4.00 -19.22
C PRO A 240 1.17 -3.57 -19.10
N SER A 241 1.46 -2.34 -19.53
CA SER A 241 2.75 -1.70 -19.28
C SER A 241 2.65 -0.82 -18.04
N LEU A 242 3.50 -1.07 -17.05
CA LEU A 242 3.56 -0.27 -15.81
C LEU A 242 3.74 1.22 -16.10
N TRP A 243 4.62 1.58 -17.04
CA TRP A 243 4.87 2.98 -17.38
C TRP A 243 3.63 3.67 -17.97
N ILE A 244 2.84 2.96 -18.79
CA ILE A 244 1.58 3.49 -19.32
C ILE A 244 0.58 3.69 -18.18
N CYS A 245 0.47 2.72 -17.27
CA CYS A 245 -0.42 2.82 -16.11
C CYS A 245 -0.02 3.98 -15.18
N LEU A 246 1.29 4.20 -14.98
CA LEU A 246 1.82 5.33 -14.20
C LEU A 246 1.48 6.68 -14.86
N VAL A 247 1.66 6.81 -16.18
CA VAL A 247 1.33 8.04 -16.91
C VAL A 247 -0.17 8.32 -16.86
N LEU A 248 -1.01 7.30 -17.10
CA LEU A 248 -2.47 7.44 -17.04
C LEU A 248 -2.93 7.80 -15.64
N SER A 249 -2.43 7.10 -14.61
CA SER A 249 -2.74 7.39 -13.21
C SER A 249 -2.31 8.80 -12.83
N GLY A 250 -1.06 9.18 -13.13
CA GLY A 250 -0.55 10.52 -12.83
C GLY A 250 -1.37 11.61 -13.53
N TYR A 251 -1.77 11.39 -14.78
CA TYR A 251 -2.67 12.32 -15.48
C TYR A 251 -4.03 12.45 -14.77
N LEU A 252 -4.68 11.33 -14.44
CA LEU A 252 -5.99 11.33 -13.77
C LEU A 252 -5.93 11.99 -12.39
N PHE A 253 -4.98 11.60 -11.55
CA PHE A 253 -4.81 12.21 -10.22
C PHE A 253 -4.30 13.65 -10.31
N GLY A 254 -3.55 14.00 -11.36
CA GLY A 254 -3.17 15.39 -11.63
C GLY A 254 -4.39 16.29 -11.85
N LEU A 255 -5.42 15.79 -12.55
CA LEU A 255 -6.69 16.49 -12.71
C LEU A 255 -7.45 16.62 -11.37
N VAL A 256 -7.45 15.56 -10.55
CA VAL A 256 -8.07 15.59 -9.21
C VAL A 256 -7.37 16.62 -8.32
N PHE A 257 -6.04 16.60 -8.25
CA PHE A 257 -5.24 17.57 -7.51
C PHE A 257 -5.48 18.99 -8.02
N TYR A 258 -5.53 19.20 -9.33
CA TYR A 258 -5.83 20.50 -9.89
C TYR A 258 -7.23 20.99 -9.49
N ARG A 259 -8.23 20.10 -9.51
CA ARG A 259 -9.63 20.41 -9.18
C ARG A 259 -9.86 20.73 -7.70
N PHE A 260 -9.09 20.11 -6.81
CA PHE A 260 -9.24 20.22 -5.35
C PHE A 260 -8.06 20.89 -4.65
N LYS A 261 -7.16 21.52 -5.42
CA LYS A 261 -5.89 22.08 -4.93
C LYS A 261 -6.04 22.87 -3.63
N ASP A 262 -6.96 23.83 -3.61
CA ASP A 262 -7.10 24.74 -2.47
C ASP A 262 -7.53 24.00 -1.20
N LYS A 263 -8.47 23.05 -1.31
CA LYS A 263 -8.91 22.22 -0.19
C LYS A 263 -7.80 21.32 0.35
N ILE A 264 -7.02 20.72 -0.54
CA ILE A 264 -5.91 19.85 -0.13
C ILE A 264 -4.83 20.69 0.56
N ILE A 265 -4.54 21.90 0.05
CA ILE A 265 -3.62 22.83 0.71
C ILE A 265 -4.13 23.21 2.10
N GLU A 266 -5.42 23.57 2.23
CA GLU A 266 -6.04 23.90 3.53
C GLU A 266 -5.94 22.72 4.53
N SER A 267 -6.23 21.50 4.08
CA SER A 267 -6.06 20.28 4.89
C SER A 267 -4.61 20.11 5.34
N VAL A 268 -3.64 20.21 4.43
CA VAL A 268 -2.21 20.09 4.76
C VAL A 268 -1.78 21.20 5.73
N GLU A 269 -2.19 22.44 5.52
CA GLU A 269 -1.86 23.55 6.43
C GLU A 269 -2.43 23.34 7.83
N ARG A 270 -3.62 22.75 7.94
CA ARG A 270 -4.22 22.36 9.22
C ARG A 270 -3.42 21.25 9.92
N ASP A 271 -2.98 20.24 9.18
CA ASP A 271 -2.17 19.14 9.71
C ASP A 271 -0.87 19.65 10.37
N PHE A 272 -0.31 20.75 9.84
CA PHE A 272 0.87 21.42 10.40
C PHE A 272 0.55 22.54 11.40
N GLY A 273 -0.72 22.80 11.72
CA GLY A 273 -1.12 23.86 12.65
C GLY A 273 -0.83 25.28 12.13
N PHE A 274 -0.81 25.47 10.81
CA PHE A 274 -0.55 26.76 10.16
C PHE A 274 -1.81 27.60 9.90
N GLU A 275 -2.97 27.18 10.42
CA GLU A 275 -4.23 27.94 10.31
C GLU A 275 -4.03 29.36 10.86
N ARG A 276 -4.55 30.34 10.11
CA ARG A 276 -4.51 31.77 10.47
C ARG A 276 -5.66 32.14 11.39
#